data_AF-A0A2R6QUK1-F1
#
_entry.id   AF-A0A2R6QUK1-F1
#
_cell.length_a   1.000
_cell.length_b   1.000
_cell.length_c   1.000
_cell.angle_alpha   90.00
_cell.angle_beta   90.00
_cell.angle_gamma   90.00
#
_symmetry.space_group_name_H-M   'P 1'
#
loop_
_entity.id
_entity.type
_entity.pdbx_description
1 polymer ?
#
loop_
_entity_poly.entity_id
_entity_poly.type
_entity_poly.pdbx_seq_one_letter_code
_entity_poly.pdbx_strand_id
1 'polypeptide(L)'
;MVVRTLHWTVPHYWVWGLPFYLFYSTRSSQFLHERPNLGLLRTALSKLLSPARKAVSKIIESYLVWKLPLDKYGLKPDHPFEEDYASCQMAILPENFFAEADKGNIAFKRASKWWFCEKGVEFEDKTMLEADVVVLATGYDGKKKLKDIIPEPFRSLIEPPSGMMHLYRGTINPLIPNMAFVGYIESVSNLHTAELRCKWLARLVDDQFKLPSVERMLQQTNKEMEIMKRTTRFYKRSCISTFSINHSDEICEEMGWTSWRKRNWLAEAFSPYNSQDYEEEK
;
A
#
# COMPACT_ATOMS: atom_id res chain seq x y z
N MET A 1 -13.02 21.07 5.45
CA MET A 1 -12.17 19.86 5.55
C MET A 1 -10.91 20.17 6.35
N VAL A 2 -10.75 19.54 7.52
CA VAL A 2 -9.56 19.69 8.36
C VAL A 2 -8.58 18.56 8.01
N VAL A 3 -7.34 18.90 7.68
CA VAL A 3 -6.34 17.95 7.19
C VAL A 3 -5.06 18.03 8.01
N ARG A 4 -4.66 16.92 8.63
CA ARG A 4 -3.41 16.81 9.39
C ARG A 4 -2.21 16.53 8.50
N THR A 5 -2.29 15.45 7.73
CA THR A 5 -1.21 14.98 6.84
C THR A 5 -1.74 15.00 5.41
N LEU A 6 -0.98 15.60 4.49
CA LEU A 6 -1.34 15.59 3.08
C LEU A 6 -0.86 14.28 2.47
N HIS A 7 -1.64 13.76 1.53
CA HIS A 7 -1.25 12.64 0.68
C HIS A 7 -1.52 13.03 -0.77
N TRP A 8 -0.78 12.44 -1.70
CA TRP A 8 -0.96 12.64 -3.12
C TRP A 8 -2.30 12.08 -3.56
N THR A 9 -3.09 12.92 -4.22
CA THR A 9 -4.36 12.53 -4.85
C THR A 9 -4.18 12.44 -6.35
N VAL A 10 -4.69 11.38 -6.97
CA VAL A 10 -4.68 11.21 -8.43
C VAL A 10 -6.08 11.38 -9.00
N PRO A 11 -6.27 12.18 -10.06
CA PRO A 11 -7.60 12.42 -10.63
C PRO A 11 -8.10 11.28 -11.54
N HIS A 12 -7.17 10.49 -12.08
CA HIS A 12 -7.43 9.35 -12.96
C HIS A 12 -6.12 8.58 -13.18
N TYR A 13 -6.21 7.42 -13.82
CA TYR A 13 -5.08 6.50 -14.05
C TYR A 13 -4.23 6.85 -15.30
N TRP A 14 -4.02 8.13 -15.58
CA TRP A 14 -3.14 8.60 -16.66
C TRP A 14 -2.22 9.72 -16.17
N VAL A 15 -0.96 9.68 -16.59
CA VAL A 15 0.08 10.64 -16.24
C VAL A 15 0.82 11.01 -17.51
N TRP A 16 0.79 12.28 -17.91
CA TRP A 16 1.42 12.77 -19.15
C TRP A 16 1.07 11.95 -20.42
N GLY A 17 -0.18 11.48 -20.52
CA GLY A 17 -0.64 10.66 -21.66
C GLY A 17 -0.22 9.19 -21.61
N LEU A 18 0.47 8.76 -20.55
CA LEU A 18 0.82 7.36 -20.32
C LEU A 18 -0.09 6.73 -19.26
N PRO A 19 -0.52 5.46 -19.44
CA PRO A 19 -1.24 4.73 -18.42
C PRO A 19 -0.45 4.63 -17.11
N PHE A 20 -1.11 4.85 -15.98
CA PHE A 20 -0.47 4.86 -14.66
C PHE A 20 0.24 3.52 -14.34
N TYR A 21 -0.30 2.40 -14.80
CA TYR A 21 0.27 1.08 -14.52
C TYR A 21 1.71 0.92 -15.02
N LEU A 22 2.14 1.68 -16.04
CA LEU A 22 3.51 1.63 -16.56
C LEU A 22 4.56 2.09 -15.54
N PHE A 23 4.17 2.96 -14.59
CA PHE A 23 5.11 3.55 -13.63
C PHE A 23 5.37 2.66 -12.41
N TYR A 24 4.42 1.82 -12.01
CA TYR A 24 4.55 1.00 -10.80
C TYR A 24 3.92 -0.41 -10.85
N SER A 25 3.10 -0.72 -11.85
CA SER A 25 2.30 -1.95 -11.90
C SER A 25 2.69 -2.88 -13.07
N THR A 26 3.94 -2.79 -13.53
CA THR A 26 4.56 -3.75 -14.45
C THR A 26 5.78 -4.40 -13.81
N ARG A 27 6.20 -5.57 -14.31
CA ARG A 27 7.40 -6.26 -13.81
C ARG A 27 8.64 -5.37 -13.99
N SER A 28 8.73 -4.66 -15.11
CA SER A 28 9.81 -3.68 -15.38
C SER A 28 9.82 -2.53 -14.39
N SER A 29 8.66 -1.93 -14.09
CA SER A 29 8.62 -0.83 -13.12
C SER A 29 8.96 -1.28 -11.70
N GLN A 30 8.47 -2.46 -11.29
CA GLN A 30 8.73 -3.00 -9.95
C GLN A 30 10.19 -3.46 -9.76
N PHE A 31 10.92 -3.67 -10.85
CA PHE A 31 12.36 -3.99 -10.80
C PHE A 31 13.20 -2.89 -10.13
N LEU A 32 12.73 -1.64 -10.19
CA LEU A 32 13.42 -0.49 -9.59
C LEU A 32 13.32 -0.49 -8.05
N HIS A 33 12.39 -1.24 -7.48
CA HIS A 33 12.10 -1.19 -6.05
C HIS A 33 12.85 -2.26 -5.27
N GLU A 34 13.27 -1.89 -4.06
CA GLU A 34 13.74 -2.87 -3.08
C GLU A 34 12.62 -3.87 -2.77
N ARG A 35 12.98 -5.15 -2.71
CA ARG A 35 12.06 -6.22 -2.34
C ARG A 35 12.79 -7.33 -1.58
N PRO A 36 12.07 -8.17 -0.83
CA PRO A 36 12.66 -9.31 -0.14
C PRO A 36 13.35 -10.28 -1.12
N ASN A 37 14.17 -11.19 -0.60
CA ASN A 37 14.81 -12.26 -1.39
C ASN A 37 15.61 -11.87 -2.64
N LEU A 38 15.99 -10.59 -2.79
CA LEU A 38 16.97 -10.19 -3.80
C LEU A 38 18.36 -10.75 -3.46
N GLY A 39 19.01 -11.39 -4.43
CA GLY A 39 20.44 -11.70 -4.37
C GLY A 39 21.30 -10.44 -4.33
N LEU A 40 22.58 -10.59 -3.99
CA LEU A 40 23.52 -9.46 -3.79
C LEU A 40 23.60 -8.55 -5.02
N LEU A 41 23.75 -9.12 -6.22
CA LEU A 41 23.82 -8.37 -7.48
C LEU A 41 22.56 -7.55 -7.75
N ARG A 42 21.38 -8.13 -7.56
CA ARG A 42 20.10 -7.43 -7.78
C ARG A 42 19.87 -6.34 -6.72
N THR A 43 20.31 -6.58 -5.49
CA THR A 43 20.27 -5.56 -4.43
C THR A 43 21.17 -4.37 -4.80
N ALA A 44 22.39 -4.63 -5.28
CA ALA A 44 23.30 -3.58 -5.74
C ALA A 44 22.71 -2.82 -6.94
N LEU A 45 22.11 -3.53 -7.90
CA LEU A 45 21.48 -2.92 -9.06
C LEU A 45 20.26 -2.07 -8.71
N SER A 46 19.39 -2.52 -7.80
CA SER A 46 18.26 -1.71 -7.31
C SER A 46 18.75 -0.41 -6.65
N LYS A 47 19.82 -0.47 -5.85
CA LYS A 47 20.45 0.74 -5.28
C LYS A 47 21.02 1.67 -6.35
N LEU A 48 21.69 1.11 -7.36
CA LEU A 48 22.22 1.87 -8.50
C LEU A 48 21.11 2.55 -9.30
N LEU A 49 19.95 1.89 -9.46
CA LEU A 49 18.78 2.39 -10.17
C LEU A 49 17.87 3.29 -9.31
N SER A 50 18.22 3.54 -8.05
CA SER A 50 17.45 4.43 -7.17
C SER A 50 17.22 5.85 -7.72
N PRO A 51 18.12 6.47 -8.53
CA PRO A 51 17.81 7.75 -9.18
C PRO A 51 16.66 7.63 -10.19
N ALA A 52 16.59 6.53 -10.95
CA ALA A 52 15.50 6.30 -11.90
C ALA A 52 14.16 6.13 -11.19
N ARG A 53 14.16 5.40 -10.06
CA ARG A 53 12.99 5.27 -9.18
C ARG A 53 12.48 6.63 -8.67
N LYS A 54 13.40 7.49 -8.20
CA LYS A 54 13.07 8.85 -7.77
C LYS A 54 12.58 9.71 -8.92
N ALA A 55 13.14 9.54 -10.12
CA ALA A 55 12.70 10.26 -11.32
C ALA A 55 11.25 9.88 -11.69
N VAL A 56 10.87 8.60 -11.61
CA VAL A 56 9.48 8.15 -11.81
C VAL A 56 8.52 8.85 -10.86
N SER A 57 8.85 8.89 -9.56
CA SER A 57 8.07 9.64 -8.57
C SER A 57 7.91 11.10 -8.98
N LYS A 58 9.02 11.77 -9.35
CA LYS A 58 9.02 13.19 -9.74
C LYS A 58 8.25 13.49 -11.02
N ILE A 59 8.21 12.57 -11.99
CA ILE A 59 7.40 12.71 -13.21
C ILE A 59 5.91 12.73 -12.87
N ILE A 60 5.48 11.88 -11.92
CA ILE A 60 4.09 11.85 -11.46
C ILE A 60 3.78 13.10 -10.63
N GLU A 61 4.67 13.47 -9.70
CA GLU A 61 4.51 14.70 -8.89
C GLU A 61 4.38 15.94 -9.78
N SER A 62 5.19 16.06 -10.84
CA SER A 62 5.12 17.20 -11.77
C SER A 62 3.80 17.23 -12.54
N TYR A 63 3.29 16.07 -12.97
CA TYR A 63 1.97 15.96 -13.58
C TYR A 63 0.87 16.40 -12.63
N LEU A 64 0.89 15.92 -11.38
CA LEU A 64 -0.16 16.21 -10.41
C LEU A 64 -0.19 17.69 -10.03
N VAL A 65 0.98 18.31 -9.84
CA VAL A 65 1.09 19.76 -9.58
C VAL A 65 0.64 20.58 -10.79
N TRP A 66 0.96 20.14 -12.01
CA TRP A 66 0.51 20.81 -13.23
C TRP A 66 -1.01 20.68 -13.44
N LYS A 67 -1.56 19.49 -13.17
CA LYS A 67 -2.96 19.15 -13.47
C LYS A 67 -3.92 19.66 -12.41
N LEU A 68 -3.52 19.67 -11.14
CA LEU A 68 -4.38 19.97 -10.00
C LEU A 68 -3.93 21.25 -9.30
N PRO A 69 -4.86 22.07 -8.77
CA PRO A 69 -4.55 23.31 -8.08
C PRO A 69 -4.05 23.05 -6.63
N LEU A 70 -3.11 22.14 -6.44
CA LEU A 70 -2.63 21.73 -5.12
C LEU A 70 -1.96 22.89 -4.37
N ASP A 71 -1.15 23.68 -5.07
CA ASP A 71 -0.46 24.83 -4.47
C ASP A 71 -1.46 25.94 -4.07
N LYS A 72 -2.49 26.19 -4.90
CA LYS A 72 -3.57 27.16 -4.60
C LYS A 72 -4.24 26.84 -3.25
N TYR A 73 -4.46 25.56 -2.96
CA TYR A 73 -5.16 25.10 -1.76
C TYR A 73 -4.23 24.64 -0.63
N GLY A 74 -2.90 24.74 -0.81
CA GLY A 74 -1.94 24.24 0.18
C GLY A 74 -2.06 22.73 0.43
N LEU A 75 -2.43 21.96 -0.60
CA LEU A 75 -2.66 20.52 -0.56
C LEU A 75 -1.52 19.69 -1.17
N LYS A 76 -0.42 20.33 -1.57
CA LYS A 76 0.77 19.63 -2.06
C LYS A 76 1.53 18.95 -0.90
N PRO A 77 1.70 17.62 -0.91
CA PRO A 77 2.47 16.93 0.12
C PRO A 77 3.95 17.33 0.13
N ASP A 78 4.60 17.19 1.28
CA ASP A 78 6.03 17.48 1.48
C ASP A 78 6.94 16.27 1.19
N HIS A 79 6.35 15.16 0.75
CA HIS A 79 7.02 13.89 0.54
C HIS A 79 6.88 13.39 -0.90
N PRO A 80 7.80 12.52 -1.37
CA PRO A 80 7.71 11.95 -2.71
C PRO A 80 6.45 11.10 -2.90
N PHE A 81 5.91 11.10 -4.11
CA PHE A 81 4.77 10.25 -4.49
C PHE A 81 5.00 8.76 -4.18
N GLU A 82 6.24 8.27 -4.31
CA GLU A 82 6.61 6.89 -3.96
C GLU A 82 6.23 6.52 -2.52
N GLU A 83 6.34 7.44 -1.54
CA GLU A 83 6.01 7.12 -0.14
C GLU A 83 4.53 6.77 0.03
N ASP A 84 3.63 7.48 -0.66
CA ASP A 84 2.18 7.21 -0.64
C ASP A 84 1.80 5.99 -1.44
N TYR A 85 2.45 5.79 -2.59
CA TYR A 85 2.22 4.59 -3.37
C TYR A 85 2.64 3.36 -2.56
N ALA A 86 3.85 3.34 -1.98
CA ALA A 86 4.40 2.23 -1.19
C ALA A 86 3.59 1.89 0.08
N SER A 87 2.86 2.86 0.63
CA SER A 87 2.03 2.71 1.83
C SER A 87 0.54 2.63 1.54
N CYS A 88 0.15 2.52 0.26
CA CYS A 88 -1.25 2.49 -0.17
C CYS A 88 -2.05 3.72 0.35
N GLN A 89 -1.39 4.87 0.52
CA GLN A 89 -1.99 6.13 1.01
C GLN A 89 -2.42 7.07 -0.12
N MET A 90 -2.05 6.77 -1.37
CA MET A 90 -2.54 7.53 -2.52
C MET A 90 -4.07 7.40 -2.63
N ALA A 91 -4.76 8.53 -2.77
CA ALA A 91 -6.21 8.56 -2.91
C ALA A 91 -6.65 8.91 -4.34
N ILE A 92 -7.79 8.38 -4.77
CA ILE A 92 -8.47 8.82 -5.99
C ILE A 92 -9.28 10.07 -5.66
N LEU A 93 -9.08 11.13 -6.44
CA LEU A 93 -9.82 12.37 -6.28
C LEU A 93 -11.26 12.19 -6.79
N PRO A 94 -12.29 12.55 -6.01
CA PRO A 94 -13.66 12.58 -6.52
C PRO A 94 -13.81 13.55 -7.69
N GLU A 95 -14.74 13.24 -8.60
CA GLU A 95 -15.13 14.19 -9.64
C GLU A 95 -15.61 15.51 -9.03
N ASN A 96 -15.31 16.62 -9.71
CA ASN A 96 -15.69 17.99 -9.30
C ASN A 96 -15.11 18.48 -7.96
N PHE A 97 -14.24 17.73 -7.27
CA PHE A 97 -13.71 18.11 -5.95
C PHE A 97 -13.15 19.54 -5.92
N PHE A 98 -12.28 19.89 -6.87
CA PHE A 98 -11.71 21.25 -6.94
C PHE A 98 -12.69 22.29 -7.50
N ALA A 99 -13.66 21.89 -8.33
CA ALA A 99 -14.71 22.80 -8.79
C ALA A 99 -15.62 23.23 -7.64
N GLU A 100 -15.93 22.33 -6.71
CA GLU A 100 -16.66 22.66 -5.48
C GLU A 100 -15.83 23.49 -4.51
N ALA A 101 -14.52 23.26 -4.45
CA ALA A 101 -13.61 24.15 -3.72
C ALA A 101 -13.57 25.57 -4.31
N ASP A 102 -13.54 25.69 -5.65
CA ASP A 102 -13.54 26.98 -6.35
C ASP A 102 -14.85 27.77 -6.10
N LYS A 103 -15.98 27.07 -5.93
CA LYS A 103 -17.28 27.66 -5.53
C LYS A 103 -17.33 28.07 -4.06
N GLY A 104 -16.36 27.69 -3.24
CA GLY A 104 -16.35 27.92 -1.79
C GLY A 104 -17.12 26.89 -0.97
N ASN A 105 -17.64 25.82 -1.60
CA ASN A 105 -18.36 24.75 -0.89
C ASN A 105 -17.42 23.84 -0.09
N ILE A 106 -16.13 23.83 -0.43
CA ILE A 106 -15.10 23.08 0.30
C ILE A 106 -13.98 24.05 0.71
N ALA A 107 -13.88 24.31 2.00
CA ALA A 107 -12.75 25.02 2.60
C ALA A 107 -11.75 24.04 3.21
N PHE A 108 -10.45 24.34 3.12
CA PHE A 108 -9.38 23.52 3.68
C PHE A 108 -8.75 24.21 4.88
N LYS A 109 -8.51 23.45 5.96
CA LYS A 109 -7.71 23.91 7.10
C LYS A 109 -6.65 22.87 7.45
N ARG A 110 -5.39 23.27 7.42
CA ARG A 110 -4.25 22.47 7.87
C ARG A 110 -4.15 22.59 9.39
N ALA A 111 -4.36 21.49 10.12
CA ALA A 111 -4.23 21.48 11.58
C ALA A 111 -3.91 20.08 12.09
N SER A 112 -3.03 19.99 13.09
CA SER A 112 -2.64 18.73 13.74
C SER A 112 -3.31 18.52 15.09
N LYS A 113 -3.62 19.60 15.81
CA LYS A 113 -4.29 19.59 17.10
C LYS A 113 -5.54 20.46 17.05
N TRP A 114 -6.62 19.92 17.58
CA TRP A 114 -7.93 20.54 17.65
C TRP A 114 -8.76 19.84 18.73
N TRP A 115 -9.81 20.50 19.21
CA TRP A 115 -10.77 19.94 20.16
C TRP A 115 -12.18 20.44 19.84
N PHE A 116 -13.18 19.71 20.32
CA PHE A 116 -14.57 20.15 20.21
C PHE A 116 -14.81 21.32 21.16
N CYS A 117 -15.60 22.29 20.69
CA CYS A 117 -16.16 23.35 21.50
C CYS A 117 -17.68 23.40 21.28
N GLU A 118 -18.39 24.21 22.07
CA GLU A 118 -19.85 24.29 22.03
C GLU A 118 -20.41 24.60 20.62
N LYS A 119 -19.67 25.37 19.82
CA LYS A 119 -20.09 25.81 18.47
C LYS A 119 -19.45 25.04 17.31
N GLY A 120 -18.58 24.07 17.59
CA GLY A 120 -17.87 23.33 16.54
C GLY A 120 -16.48 22.86 16.97
N VAL A 121 -15.44 23.35 16.28
CA VAL A 121 -14.05 22.91 16.48
C VAL A 121 -13.13 24.10 16.70
N GLU A 122 -12.33 24.04 17.76
CA GLU A 122 -11.26 25.00 18.04
C GLU A 122 -9.89 24.36 17.77
N PHE A 123 -8.94 25.17 17.31
CA PHE A 123 -7.60 24.74 16.94
C PHE A 123 -6.54 25.32 17.90
N GLU A 124 -5.33 24.75 17.87
CA GLU A 124 -4.19 25.22 18.69
C GLU A 124 -3.85 26.72 18.50
N ASP A 125 -4.15 27.28 17.32
CA ASP A 125 -3.98 28.70 16.99
C ASP A 125 -5.09 29.60 17.55
N LYS A 126 -6.01 29.06 18.37
CA LYS A 126 -7.21 29.71 18.93
C LYS A 126 -8.25 30.16 17.90
N THR A 127 -8.08 29.79 16.63
CA THR A 127 -9.16 29.98 15.67
C THR A 127 -10.24 28.94 15.90
N MET A 128 -11.47 29.28 15.52
CA MET A 128 -12.64 28.42 15.65
C MET A 128 -13.27 28.22 14.27
N LEU A 129 -13.71 27.01 13.99
CA LEU A 129 -14.56 26.68 12.86
C LEU A 129 -15.94 26.28 13.43
N GLU A 130 -16.95 27.09 13.16
CA GLU A 130 -18.32 26.74 13.50
C GLU A 130 -18.80 25.59 12.62
N ALA A 131 -19.48 24.62 13.23
CA ALA A 131 -19.98 23.44 12.53
C ALA A 131 -21.16 22.81 13.25
N ASP A 132 -22.25 22.56 12.53
CA ASP A 132 -23.41 21.81 13.05
C ASP A 132 -23.14 20.31 13.13
N VAL A 133 -22.31 19.79 12.22
CA VAL A 133 -21.97 18.37 12.09
C VAL A 133 -20.47 18.19 11.86
N VAL A 134 -19.85 17.30 12.63
CA VAL A 134 -18.46 16.89 12.43
C VAL A 134 -18.40 15.42 12.03
N VAL A 135 -17.91 15.16 10.82
CA VAL A 135 -17.71 13.80 10.30
C VAL A 135 -16.24 13.41 10.42
N LEU A 136 -15.96 12.39 11.24
CA LEU A 136 -14.60 11.86 11.43
C LEU A 136 -14.24 10.84 10.34
N ALA A 137 -13.77 11.32 9.20
CA ALA A 137 -13.22 10.49 8.11
C ALA A 137 -11.77 10.05 8.37
N THR A 138 -11.47 9.54 9.57
CA THR A 138 -10.10 9.24 10.05
C THR A 138 -9.63 7.81 9.82
N GLY A 139 -10.39 7.01 9.06
CA GLY A 139 -10.08 5.62 8.74
C GLY A 139 -10.58 4.62 9.80
N TYR A 140 -10.00 3.42 9.79
CA TYR A 140 -10.41 2.32 10.66
C TYR A 140 -9.20 1.72 11.40
N ASP A 141 -9.43 1.28 12.65
CA ASP A 141 -8.43 0.54 13.41
C ASP A 141 -8.66 -0.98 13.30
N GLY A 142 -8.06 -1.58 12.27
CA GLY A 142 -8.15 -3.02 12.03
C GLY A 142 -7.49 -3.85 13.14
N LYS A 143 -6.41 -3.35 13.75
CA LYS A 143 -5.69 -4.05 14.82
C LYS A 143 -6.53 -4.15 16.08
N LYS A 144 -7.21 -3.07 16.48
CA LYS A 144 -8.12 -3.10 17.62
C LYS A 144 -9.21 -4.17 17.43
N LYS A 145 -9.86 -4.18 16.27
CA LYS A 145 -10.88 -5.20 15.95
C LYS A 145 -10.33 -6.62 16.04
N LEU A 146 -9.11 -6.86 15.53
CA LEU A 146 -8.45 -8.17 15.65
C LEU A 146 -8.10 -8.52 17.10
N LYS A 147 -7.64 -7.56 17.91
CA LYS A 147 -7.35 -7.79 19.33
C LYS A 147 -8.60 -8.15 20.13
N ASP A 148 -9.75 -7.59 19.76
CA ASP A 148 -11.03 -7.87 20.44
C ASP A 148 -11.49 -9.32 20.20
N ILE A 149 -11.15 -9.93 19.06
CA ILE A 149 -11.55 -11.31 18.72
C ILE A 149 -10.47 -12.36 19.01
N ILE A 150 -9.18 -11.99 19.00
CA ILE A 150 -8.07 -12.94 19.20
C ILE A 150 -7.77 -13.07 20.70
N PRO A 151 -7.74 -14.30 21.25
CA PRO A 151 -7.47 -14.52 22.67
C PRO A 151 -5.97 -14.41 23.00
N GLU A 152 -5.67 -14.30 24.29
CA GLU A 152 -4.30 -14.49 24.79
C GLU A 152 -3.84 -15.95 24.61
N PRO A 153 -2.53 -16.20 24.39
CA PRO A 153 -1.43 -15.24 24.35
C PRO A 153 -1.23 -14.55 22.98
N PHE A 154 -2.03 -14.91 21.97
CA PHE A 154 -1.81 -14.51 20.58
C PHE A 154 -2.20 -13.05 20.29
N ARG A 155 -3.05 -12.45 21.13
CA ARG A 155 -3.46 -11.04 21.00
C ARG A 155 -2.26 -10.09 20.92
N SER A 156 -1.22 -10.34 21.72
CA SER A 156 0.02 -9.56 21.73
C SER A 156 0.75 -9.55 20.38
N LEU A 157 0.51 -10.55 19.52
CA LEU A 157 1.16 -10.70 18.21
C LEU A 157 0.47 -9.89 17.10
N ILE A 158 -0.71 -9.34 17.35
CA ILE A 158 -1.46 -8.49 16.40
C ILE A 158 -0.89 -7.08 16.35
N GLU A 159 -0.37 -6.61 17.48
CA GLU A 159 0.31 -5.32 17.58
C GLU A 159 1.62 -5.48 18.34
N PRO A 160 2.64 -6.08 17.70
CA PRO A 160 3.96 -6.19 18.30
C PRO A 160 4.59 -4.80 18.49
N PRO A 161 5.64 -4.66 19.32
CA PRO A 161 6.34 -3.39 19.54
C PRO A 161 6.86 -2.72 18.26
N SER A 162 7.12 -3.50 17.21
CA SER A 162 7.51 -3.00 15.89
C SER A 162 6.42 -2.19 15.17
N GLY A 163 5.16 -2.30 15.62
CA GLY A 163 4.00 -1.63 15.05
C GLY A 163 3.45 -2.29 13.78
N MET A 164 3.98 -3.43 13.34
CA MET A 164 3.50 -4.17 12.17
C MET A 164 3.31 -5.65 12.52
N MET A 165 2.15 -6.20 12.18
CA MET A 165 1.89 -7.64 12.35
C MET A 165 2.74 -8.43 11.33
N HIS A 166 3.47 -9.43 11.80
CA HIS A 166 4.26 -10.32 10.94
C HIS A 166 3.32 -11.28 10.22
N LEU A 167 3.18 -11.12 8.90
CA LEU A 167 2.38 -11.99 8.05
C LEU A 167 3.23 -12.52 6.89
N TYR A 168 3.63 -13.78 6.98
CA TYR A 168 4.27 -14.49 5.87
C TYR A 168 3.30 -14.56 4.68
N ARG A 169 3.78 -14.15 3.50
CA ARG A 169 2.97 -13.96 2.27
C ARG A 169 1.77 -13.01 2.46
N GLY A 170 1.77 -12.20 3.53
CA GLY A 170 0.62 -11.38 3.89
C GLY A 170 -0.59 -12.18 4.36
N THR A 171 -0.40 -13.46 4.74
CA THR A 171 -1.47 -14.40 5.09
C THR A 171 -1.25 -15.09 6.44
N ILE A 172 -0.07 -15.69 6.68
CA ILE A 172 0.16 -16.52 7.88
C ILE A 172 0.96 -15.77 8.92
N ASN A 173 0.47 -15.69 10.16
CA ASN A 173 1.32 -15.27 11.28
C ASN A 173 2.13 -16.49 11.76
N PRO A 174 3.47 -16.49 11.69
CA PRO A 174 4.29 -17.66 12.02
C PRO A 174 4.15 -18.19 13.45
N LEU A 175 3.60 -17.36 14.36
CA LEU A 175 3.50 -17.63 15.79
C LEU A 175 2.06 -17.89 16.26
N ILE A 176 1.07 -17.77 15.36
CA ILE A 176 -0.33 -18.09 15.66
C ILE A 176 -0.69 -19.40 14.94
N PRO A 177 -0.93 -20.50 15.68
CA PRO A 177 -1.23 -21.79 15.06
C PRO A 177 -2.61 -21.77 14.40
N ASN A 178 -2.74 -22.51 13.29
CA ASN A 178 -4.01 -22.80 12.61
C ASN A 178 -4.87 -21.56 12.28
N MET A 179 -4.23 -20.42 12.00
CA MET A 179 -4.91 -19.16 11.66
C MET A 179 -4.28 -18.50 10.44
N ALA A 180 -5.13 -17.99 9.56
CA ALA A 180 -4.75 -17.23 8.38
C ALA A 180 -5.52 -15.91 8.33
N PHE A 181 -4.84 -14.87 7.82
CA PHE A 181 -5.33 -13.51 7.69
C PHE A 181 -5.43 -13.15 6.20
N VAL A 182 -6.56 -13.44 5.57
CA VAL A 182 -6.77 -13.08 4.17
C VAL A 182 -7.37 -11.68 4.07
N GLY A 183 -6.75 -10.81 3.27
CA GLY A 183 -7.23 -9.43 3.04
C GLY A 183 -6.79 -8.40 4.08
N TYR A 184 -5.91 -8.77 5.02
CA TYR A 184 -5.34 -7.80 5.97
C TYR A 184 -4.29 -6.89 5.34
N ILE A 185 -3.48 -7.42 4.42
CA ILE A 185 -2.45 -6.67 3.71
C ILE A 185 -3.04 -5.93 2.51
N GLU A 186 -2.60 -4.70 2.30
CA GLU A 186 -3.08 -3.88 1.18
C GLU A 186 -2.17 -3.98 -0.04
N SER A 187 -2.74 -3.68 -1.19
CA SER A 187 -2.06 -3.60 -2.48
C SER A 187 -2.83 -2.64 -3.37
N VAL A 188 -2.35 -2.42 -4.60
CA VAL A 188 -3.09 -1.63 -5.60
C VAL A 188 -4.44 -2.27 -5.95
N SER A 189 -4.52 -3.62 -5.94
CA SER A 189 -5.75 -4.37 -6.20
C SER A 189 -5.92 -5.50 -5.18
N ASN A 190 -6.74 -5.24 -4.18
CA ASN A 190 -6.95 -6.18 -3.07
C ASN A 190 -7.76 -7.40 -3.49
N LEU A 191 -8.67 -7.27 -4.45
CA LEU A 191 -9.51 -8.40 -4.89
C LEU A 191 -8.66 -9.50 -5.51
N HIS A 192 -7.84 -9.15 -6.50
CA HIS A 192 -7.00 -10.11 -7.18
C HIS A 192 -5.96 -10.75 -6.24
N THR A 193 -5.30 -9.94 -5.39
CA THR A 193 -4.30 -10.49 -4.46
C THR A 193 -4.92 -11.32 -3.35
N ALA A 194 -6.17 -11.04 -2.92
CA ALA A 194 -6.90 -11.90 -1.99
C ALA A 194 -7.28 -13.23 -2.64
N GLU A 195 -7.74 -13.23 -3.89
CA GLU A 195 -8.06 -14.46 -4.63
C GLU A 195 -6.85 -15.39 -4.72
N LEU A 196 -5.69 -14.87 -5.11
CA LEU A 196 -4.44 -15.66 -5.20
C LEU A 196 -4.05 -16.24 -3.83
N ARG A 197 -4.20 -15.46 -2.74
CA ARG A 197 -3.94 -15.93 -1.38
C ARG A 197 -4.93 -17.01 -0.94
N CYS A 198 -6.19 -16.95 -1.36
CA CYS A 198 -7.16 -18.02 -1.10
C CYS A 198 -6.75 -19.31 -1.80
N LYS A 199 -6.30 -19.26 -3.06
CA LYS A 199 -5.79 -20.45 -3.78
C LYS A 199 -4.57 -21.04 -3.08
N TRP A 200 -3.62 -20.19 -2.69
CA TRP A 200 -2.43 -20.60 -1.94
C TRP A 200 -2.79 -21.22 -0.59
N LEU A 201 -3.72 -20.62 0.16
CA LEU A 201 -4.17 -21.14 1.45
C LEU A 201 -4.92 -22.48 1.29
N ALA A 202 -5.78 -22.63 0.29
CA ALA A 202 -6.49 -23.88 0.03
C ALA A 202 -5.49 -25.02 -0.23
N ARG A 203 -4.50 -24.78 -1.09
CA ARG A 203 -3.45 -25.76 -1.38
C ARG A 203 -2.55 -26.07 -0.18
N LEU A 204 -2.32 -25.08 0.69
CA LEU A 204 -1.61 -25.30 1.96
C LEU A 204 -2.41 -26.22 2.89
N VAL A 205 -3.73 -25.99 3.00
CA VAL A 205 -4.63 -26.81 3.84
C VAL A 205 -4.76 -28.22 3.27
N ASP A 206 -4.75 -28.38 1.94
CA ASP A 206 -4.74 -29.67 1.25
C ASP A 206 -3.35 -30.34 1.22
N ASP A 207 -2.39 -29.84 2.00
CA ASP A 207 -1.04 -30.38 2.13
C ASP A 207 -0.25 -30.50 0.81
N GLN A 208 -0.61 -29.73 -0.23
CA GLN A 208 0.07 -29.77 -1.54
C GLN A 208 1.48 -29.17 -1.48
N PHE A 209 1.75 -28.32 -0.49
CA PHE A 209 3.08 -27.83 -0.16
C PHE A 209 3.18 -27.59 1.36
N LYS A 210 4.40 -27.38 1.85
CA LYS A 210 4.65 -27.10 3.28
C LYS A 210 5.26 -25.71 3.44
N LEU A 211 4.85 -25.01 4.50
CA LEU A 211 5.48 -23.75 4.88
C LEU A 211 6.95 -23.98 5.28
N PRO A 212 7.82 -22.98 5.07
CA PRO A 212 9.16 -23.02 5.62
C PRO A 212 9.12 -22.94 7.16
N SER A 213 10.29 -23.10 7.81
CA SER A 213 10.37 -22.98 9.27
C SER A 213 9.90 -21.62 9.77
N VAL A 214 9.38 -21.57 11.00
CA VAL A 214 8.97 -20.34 11.68
C VAL A 214 10.07 -19.27 11.64
N GLU A 215 11.32 -19.68 11.86
CA GLU A 215 12.48 -18.79 11.79
C GLU A 215 12.61 -18.12 10.42
N ARG A 216 12.52 -18.89 9.32
CA ARG A 216 12.61 -18.35 7.96
C ARG A 216 11.45 -17.41 7.65
N MET A 217 10.22 -17.77 8.07
CA MET A 217 9.07 -16.90 7.90
C MET A 217 9.25 -15.56 8.63
N LEU A 218 9.75 -15.59 9.87
CA LEU A 218 10.03 -14.38 10.64
C LEU A 218 11.14 -13.53 10.01
N GLN A 219 12.24 -14.14 9.58
CA GLN A 219 13.33 -13.46 8.87
C GLN A 219 12.82 -12.73 7.62
N GLN A 220 11.96 -13.37 6.83
CA GLN A 220 11.31 -12.78 5.66
C GLN A 220 10.45 -11.58 6.05
N THR A 221 9.53 -11.73 7.01
CA THR A 221 8.62 -10.64 7.42
C THR A 221 9.37 -9.45 8.02
N ASN A 222 10.49 -9.70 8.73
CA ASN A 222 11.35 -8.65 9.24
C ASN A 222 12.04 -7.90 8.10
N LYS A 223 12.53 -8.61 7.07
CA LYS A 223 13.14 -7.98 5.90
C LYS A 223 12.14 -7.11 5.14
N GLU A 224 10.90 -7.57 4.97
CA GLU A 224 9.80 -6.80 4.39
C GLU A 224 9.54 -5.51 5.18
N MET A 225 9.44 -5.62 6.50
CA MET A 225 9.26 -4.47 7.38
C MET A 225 10.40 -3.46 7.28
N GLU A 226 11.66 -3.91 7.25
CA GLU A 226 12.82 -3.02 7.14
C GLU A 226 12.89 -2.31 5.78
N ILE A 227 12.50 -2.98 4.69
CA ILE A 227 12.34 -2.35 3.37
C ILE A 227 11.25 -1.28 3.43
N MET A 228 10.11 -1.58 4.07
CA MET A 228 8.99 -0.64 4.19
C MET A 228 9.40 0.62 4.96
N LYS A 229 10.09 0.47 6.12
CA LYS A 229 10.60 1.60 6.91
C LYS A 229 11.56 2.51 6.14
N ARG A 230 12.38 1.95 5.24
CA ARG A 230 13.26 2.72 4.36
C ARG A 230 12.53 3.41 3.21
N THR A 231 11.39 2.87 2.79
CA THR A 231 10.66 3.34 1.61
C THR A 231 9.65 4.42 1.94
N THR A 232 9.01 4.39 3.11
CA THR A 232 7.93 5.32 3.46
C THR A 232 7.85 5.58 4.97
N ARG A 233 7.59 6.83 5.34
CA ARG A 233 7.28 7.23 6.72
C ARG A 233 5.97 6.62 7.22
N PHE A 234 5.10 6.15 6.33
CA PHE A 234 3.80 5.55 6.64
C PHE A 234 3.85 4.03 6.80
N TYR A 235 5.02 3.47 7.13
CA TYR A 235 5.30 2.03 7.16
C TYR A 235 4.38 1.20 8.07
N LYS A 236 3.70 1.82 9.05
CA LYS A 236 2.81 1.12 9.99
C LYS A 236 1.59 0.47 9.30
N ARG A 237 1.31 0.83 8.05
CA ARG A 237 0.29 0.20 7.22
C ARG A 237 0.97 -0.76 6.23
N SER A 238 0.76 -2.06 6.41
CA SER A 238 1.34 -3.09 5.55
C SER A 238 0.74 -3.02 4.15
N CYS A 239 1.56 -2.67 3.16
CA CYS A 239 1.19 -2.56 1.75
C CYS A 239 2.29 -3.21 0.90
N ILE A 240 1.92 -3.84 -0.22
CA ILE A 240 2.88 -4.49 -1.14
C ILE A 240 2.88 -3.86 -2.54
N SER A 241 2.32 -2.66 -2.69
CA SER A 241 2.08 -2.03 -4.01
C SER A 241 3.33 -1.92 -4.89
N THR A 242 4.51 -1.69 -4.31
CA THR A 242 5.80 -1.52 -5.02
C THR A 242 6.45 -2.82 -5.47
N PHE A 243 6.04 -3.97 -4.92
CA PHE A 243 6.61 -5.28 -5.25
C PHE A 243 5.54 -6.38 -5.38
N SER A 244 4.28 -6.00 -5.63
CA SER A 244 3.12 -6.90 -5.66
C SER A 244 3.25 -8.04 -6.65
N ILE A 245 3.89 -7.84 -7.81
CA ILE A 245 4.11 -8.90 -8.79
C ILE A 245 5.09 -9.93 -8.25
N ASN A 246 6.18 -9.49 -7.63
CA ASN A 246 7.13 -10.41 -7.00
C ASN A 246 6.51 -11.17 -5.82
N HIS A 247 5.65 -10.51 -5.04
CA HIS A 247 4.90 -11.17 -3.98
C HIS A 247 4.00 -12.28 -4.54
N SER A 248 3.31 -12.01 -5.65
CA SER A 248 2.50 -13.01 -6.37
C SER A 248 3.36 -14.11 -6.98
N ASP A 249 4.55 -13.79 -7.52
CA ASP A 249 5.50 -14.78 -8.05
C ASP A 249 5.90 -15.80 -6.97
N GLU A 250 6.26 -15.32 -5.78
CA GLU A 250 6.65 -16.19 -4.65
C GLU A 250 5.49 -17.08 -4.19
N ILE A 251 4.25 -16.54 -4.20
CA ILE A 251 3.05 -17.34 -3.92
C ILE A 251 2.84 -18.42 -4.99
N CYS A 252 3.00 -18.08 -6.28
CA CYS A 252 2.90 -19.04 -7.37
C CYS A 252 3.95 -20.16 -7.24
N GLU A 253 5.21 -19.80 -7.02
CA GLU A 253 6.31 -20.75 -6.92
C GLU A 253 6.10 -21.75 -5.77
N GLU A 254 5.60 -21.29 -4.62
CA GLU A 254 5.23 -22.17 -3.49
C GLU A 254 4.08 -23.15 -3.83
N MET A 255 3.11 -22.72 -4.64
CA MET A 255 2.04 -23.60 -5.15
C MET A 255 2.51 -24.54 -6.27
N GLY A 256 3.78 -24.46 -6.69
CA GLY A 256 4.30 -25.18 -7.85
C GLY A 256 3.89 -24.60 -9.21
N TRP A 257 3.38 -23.37 -9.24
CA TRP A 257 3.06 -22.64 -10.46
C TRP A 257 4.27 -21.89 -11.02
N THR A 258 4.24 -21.61 -12.31
CA THR A 258 5.20 -20.69 -12.93
C THR A 258 4.97 -19.27 -12.40
N SER A 259 6.05 -18.55 -12.09
CA SER A 259 5.98 -17.12 -11.77
C SER A 259 5.69 -16.26 -13.01
N TRP A 260 6.02 -16.76 -14.20
CA TRP A 260 5.68 -16.13 -15.47
C TRP A 260 4.27 -16.58 -15.85
N ARG A 261 3.35 -15.62 -15.98
CA ARG A 261 1.90 -15.82 -16.15
C ARG A 261 1.36 -15.25 -17.46
N LYS A 262 2.19 -14.54 -18.22
CA LYS A 262 1.86 -13.97 -19.53
C LYS A 262 2.44 -14.81 -20.65
N ARG A 263 1.80 -14.72 -21.82
CA ARG A 263 2.15 -15.54 -23.01
C ARG A 263 3.53 -15.26 -23.60
N ASN A 264 4.11 -14.09 -23.36
CA ASN A 264 5.41 -13.71 -23.91
C ASN A 264 6.16 -12.74 -23.00
N TRP A 265 7.46 -12.60 -23.25
CA TRP A 265 8.37 -11.79 -22.43
C TRP A 265 8.07 -10.29 -22.47
N LEU A 266 7.51 -9.75 -23.56
CA LEU A 266 7.11 -8.34 -23.65
C LEU A 266 5.91 -8.06 -22.73
N ALA A 267 4.92 -8.95 -22.76
CA ALA A 267 3.75 -8.87 -21.90
C ALA A 267 4.14 -9.06 -20.42
N GLU A 268 5.01 -10.02 -20.12
CA GLU A 268 5.60 -10.19 -18.78
C GLU A 268 6.25 -8.90 -18.27
N ALA A 269 7.03 -8.24 -19.11
CA ALA A 269 7.80 -7.07 -18.73
C ALA A 269 6.93 -5.81 -18.55
N PHE A 270 5.99 -5.57 -19.47
CA PHE A 270 5.35 -4.25 -19.64
C PHE A 270 3.82 -4.23 -19.51
N SER A 271 3.17 -5.37 -19.29
CA SER A 271 1.72 -5.42 -19.05
C SER A 271 1.40 -5.51 -17.56
N PRO A 272 0.23 -4.99 -17.11
CA PRO A 272 -0.22 -5.20 -15.74
C PRO A 272 -0.70 -6.65 -15.52
N TYR A 273 -0.59 -7.12 -14.28
CA TYR A 273 -1.12 -8.42 -13.84
C TYR A 273 -2.53 -8.25 -13.30
N ASN A 274 -3.42 -9.18 -13.65
CA ASN A 274 -4.83 -9.21 -13.23
C ASN A 274 -5.24 -10.64 -12.88
N SER A 275 -6.49 -10.83 -12.44
CA SER A 275 -7.00 -12.14 -12.00
C SER A 275 -6.96 -13.23 -13.07
N GLN A 276 -7.15 -12.88 -14.34
CA GLN A 276 -7.16 -13.84 -15.45
C GLN A 276 -5.79 -14.49 -15.65
N ASP A 277 -4.71 -13.80 -15.29
CA ASP A 277 -3.35 -14.36 -15.39
C ASP A 277 -3.10 -15.51 -14.40
N TYR A 278 -3.96 -15.66 -13.39
CA TYR A 278 -3.85 -16.66 -12.32
C TYR A 278 -5.03 -17.63 -12.32
N GLU A 279 -5.73 -17.75 -13.46
CA GLU A 279 -6.62 -18.87 -13.71
C GLU A 279 -5.80 -20.18 -13.74
N GLU A 280 -6.36 -21.24 -13.17
CA GLU A 280 -5.76 -22.57 -13.29
C GLU A 280 -5.85 -23.00 -14.75
N GLU A 281 -4.71 -23.43 -15.31
CA GLU A 281 -4.71 -24.09 -16.61
C GLU A 281 -5.59 -25.34 -16.49
N LYS A 282 -6.65 -25.41 -17.30
CA LYS A 282 -7.57 -26.55 -17.36
C LYS A 282 -6.91 -27.75 -18.01
#